data_AF-A0ABD2HIT2-F1
#
_entry.id   AF-A0ABD2HIT2-F1
#
_cell.length_a   1.000
_cell.length_b   1.000
_cell.length_c   1.000
_cell.angle_alpha   90.00
_cell.angle_beta   90.00
_cell.angle_gamma   90.00
#
_symmetry.space_group_name_H-M   'P 1'
#
loop_
_entity.id
_entity.type
_entity.pdbx_description
1 polymer ?
#
loop_
_entity_poly.entity_id
_entity_poly.type
_entity_poly.pdbx_seq_one_letter_code
_entity_poly.pdbx_strand_id
1 'polypeptide(L)'
;MQFCLARVDQLQRQIEQEKENFDSVYDETQALVGPPRGRGAQGDVRAQYRELHCSVIDSLLTQIANRFSDYKKLEFLALLDPQQFGQYCNYFPTAALNSLMESYPMADI
;
A
#
# COMPACT_ATOMS: atom_id res chain seq x y z
N MET A 1 -15.34 4.11 -9.61
CA MET A 1 -14.28 4.72 -8.76
C MET A 1 -14.46 4.42 -7.27
N GLN A 2 -15.68 4.51 -6.70
CA GLN A 2 -15.93 4.20 -5.28
C GLN A 2 -15.41 2.81 -4.85
N PHE A 3 -15.53 1.79 -5.71
CA PHE A 3 -14.98 0.45 -5.43
C PHE A 3 -13.47 0.47 -5.16
N CYS A 4 -12.66 1.08 -6.03
CA CYS A 4 -11.21 1.08 -5.90
C CYS A 4 -10.73 1.96 -4.74
N LEU A 5 -11.37 3.11 -4.50
CA LEU A 5 -11.08 3.94 -3.34
C LEU A 5 -11.37 3.19 -2.03
N ALA A 6 -12.50 2.47 -1.95
CA ALA A 6 -12.81 1.64 -0.80
C ALA A 6 -11.77 0.53 -0.58
N ARG A 7 -11.16 -0.01 -1.64
CA ARG A 7 -10.06 -1.00 -1.54
C ARG A 7 -8.77 -0.37 -1.05
N VAL A 8 -8.45 0.85 -1.47
CA VAL A 8 -7.29 1.61 -0.96
C VAL A 8 -7.48 1.93 0.52
N ASP A 9 -8.66 2.41 0.93
CA ASP A 9 -8.98 2.67 2.33
C ASP A 9 -8.89 1.39 3.18
N GLN A 10 -9.38 0.27 2.65
CA GLN A 10 -9.26 -1.04 3.30
C GLN A 10 -7.80 -1.41 3.52
N LEU A 11 -6.95 -1.24 2.50
CA LEU A 11 -5.52 -1.53 2.58
C LEU A 11 -4.83 -0.64 3.63
N GLN A 12 -5.15 0.67 3.65
CA GLN A 12 -4.60 1.60 4.64
C GLN A 12 -4.92 1.15 6.07
N ARG A 13 -6.19 0.77 6.34
CA ARG A 13 -6.58 0.28 7.67
C ARG A 13 -5.86 -1.01 8.06
N GLN A 14 -5.65 -1.92 7.11
CA GLN A 14 -4.89 -3.16 7.38
C GLN A 14 -3.44 -2.85 7.75
N ILE A 15 -2.81 -1.91 7.04
CA ILE A 15 -1.43 -1.50 7.32
C ILE A 15 -1.34 -0.77 8.67
N GLU A 16 -2.32 0.06 9.02
CA GLU A 16 -2.40 0.69 10.34
C GLU A 16 -2.56 -0.34 11.47
N GLN A 17 -3.36 -1.39 11.26
CA GLN A 17 -3.50 -2.48 12.23
C GLN A 17 -2.19 -3.24 12.43
N GLU A 18 -1.44 -3.50 11.35
CA GLU A 18 -0.11 -4.14 11.48
C GLU A 18 0.88 -3.29 12.29
N LYS A 19 0.70 -1.96 12.38
CA LYS A 19 1.53 -1.10 13.22
C LYS A 19 1.49 -1.51 14.69
N GLU A 20 0.34 -1.98 15.15
CA GLU A 20 0.12 -2.42 16.53
C GLU A 20 0.66 -3.84 16.77
N ASN A 21 0.94 -4.59 15.71
CA ASN A 21 1.33 -6.00 15.77
C ASN A 21 2.85 -6.21 15.98
N PHE A 22 3.60 -5.14 16.25
CA PHE A 22 5.06 -5.19 16.41
C PHE A 22 5.51 -6.25 17.43
N ASP A 23 4.86 -6.30 18.60
CA ASP A 23 5.30 -7.17 19.68
C ASP A 23 5.15 -8.66 19.30
N SER A 24 4.06 -9.03 18.61
CA SER A 24 3.87 -10.40 18.12
C SER A 24 4.93 -10.77 17.09
N VAL A 25 5.14 -9.90 16.09
CA VAL A 25 6.13 -10.13 15.02
C VAL A 25 7.54 -10.26 15.59
N TYR A 26 7.89 -9.41 16.56
CA TYR A 26 9.19 -9.42 17.21
C TYR A 26 9.40 -10.71 18.01
N ASP A 27 8.44 -11.09 18.84
CA ASP A 27 8.53 -12.27 19.71
C ASP A 27 8.52 -13.57 18.88
N GLU A 28 7.70 -13.65 17.83
CA GLU A 28 7.69 -14.78 16.87
C GLU A 28 9.02 -14.90 16.12
N THR A 29 9.56 -13.79 15.64
CA THR A 29 10.85 -13.77 14.94
C THR A 29 11.96 -14.22 15.88
N GLN A 30 11.99 -13.69 17.11
CA GLN A 30 12.97 -14.08 18.11
C GLN A 30 12.85 -15.57 18.49
N ALA A 31 11.64 -16.12 18.54
CA ALA A 31 11.44 -17.55 18.78
C ALA A 31 11.96 -18.42 17.61
N LEU A 32 11.85 -17.93 16.37
CA LEU A 32 12.23 -18.67 15.16
C LEU A 32 13.74 -18.62 14.88
N VAL A 33 14.36 -17.44 14.96
CA VAL A 33 15.77 -17.22 14.58
C VAL A 33 16.71 -16.93 15.76
N GLY A 34 16.16 -16.82 16.97
CA GLY A 34 16.89 -16.43 18.16
C GLY A 34 17.05 -14.90 18.31
N PRO A 35 17.69 -14.44 19.39
CA PRO A 35 17.86 -13.02 19.65
C PRO A 35 18.76 -12.35 18.59
N PRO A 36 18.53 -11.07 18.26
CA PRO A 36 19.31 -10.36 17.26
C PRO A 36 20.81 -10.34 17.61
N ARG A 37 21.67 -10.81 16.70
CA ARG A 37 23.13 -10.80 16.88
C ARG A 37 23.75 -9.59 16.17
N GLY A 38 23.68 -8.41 16.80
CA GLY A 38 24.26 -7.16 16.29
C GLY A 38 25.49 -6.70 17.07
N ARG A 39 26.62 -6.45 16.37
CA ARG A 39 27.79 -5.73 16.91
C ARG A 39 27.38 -4.26 17.12
N GLY A 40 27.17 -3.87 18.37
CA GLY A 40 26.75 -2.49 18.71
C GLY A 40 25.59 -2.41 19.70
N ALA A 41 25.26 -3.49 20.42
CA ALA A 41 24.24 -3.53 21.47
C ALA A 41 24.59 -2.69 22.71
N GLN A 42 24.78 -1.38 22.53
CA GLN A 42 24.68 -0.40 23.60
C GLN A 42 23.29 0.25 23.47
N GLY A 43 22.30 -0.33 24.14
CA GLY A 43 20.93 0.19 24.17
C GLY A 43 19.84 -0.87 24.07
N ASP A 44 18.59 -0.42 24.09
CA ASP A 44 17.41 -1.27 23.96
C ASP A 44 17.18 -1.65 22.48
N VAL A 45 17.69 -2.82 22.10
CA VAL A 45 17.59 -3.38 20.75
C VAL A 45 16.12 -3.52 20.31
N ARG A 46 15.21 -3.85 21.23
CA ARG A 46 13.77 -3.97 20.92
C ARG A 46 13.18 -2.63 20.53
N ALA A 47 13.56 -1.55 21.23
CA ALA A 47 13.12 -0.19 20.89
C ALA A 47 13.60 0.23 19.49
N GLN A 48 14.84 -0.10 19.11
CA GLN A 48 15.36 0.21 17.77
C GLN A 48 14.57 -0.51 16.65
N TYR A 49 14.26 -1.79 16.85
CA TYR A 49 13.43 -2.53 15.89
C TYR A 49 12.00 -2.02 15.84
N ARG A 50 11.46 -1.55 16.97
CA ARG A 50 10.13 -0.93 17.03
C ARG A 50 10.08 0.37 16.23
N GLU A 51 11.08 1.22 16.37
CA GLU A 51 11.20 2.45 15.58
C GLU A 51 11.31 2.14 14.09
N LEU A 52 12.13 1.15 13.71
CA LEU A 52 12.25 0.73 12.32
C LEU A 52 10.92 0.20 11.76
N HIS A 53 10.23 -0.65 12.53
CA HIS A 53 8.92 -1.19 12.15
C HIS A 53 7.89 -0.09 11.90
N CYS A 54 7.76 0.86 12.85
CA CYS A 54 6.89 2.01 12.68
C CYS A 54 7.28 2.86 11.47
N SER A 55 8.58 3.12 11.27
CA SER A 55 9.08 3.91 10.15
C SER A 55 8.76 3.28 8.79
N VAL A 56 8.90 1.96 8.66
CA VAL A 56 8.53 1.24 7.44
C VAL A 56 7.04 1.38 7.17
N ILE A 57 6.19 1.18 8.18
CA ILE A 57 4.74 1.29 8.05
C ILE A 57 4.30 2.71 7.70
N ASP A 58 4.84 3.71 8.39
CA ASP A 58 4.53 5.12 8.13
C ASP A 58 4.97 5.55 6.72
N SER A 59 6.09 5.02 6.24
CA SER A 59 6.53 5.20 4.85
C SER A 59 5.54 4.59 3.86
N LEU A 60 5.08 3.34 4.09
CA LEU A 60 4.08 2.70 3.24
C LEU A 60 2.77 3.50 3.19
N LEU A 61 2.27 3.92 4.35
CA LEU A 61 1.06 4.75 4.45
C LEU A 61 1.21 6.06 3.70
N THR A 62 2.35 6.73 3.86
CA THR A 62 2.67 7.98 3.16
C THR A 62 2.72 7.78 1.65
N GLN A 63 3.34 6.70 1.17
CA GLN A 63 3.41 6.39 -0.27
C GLN A 63 2.04 6.07 -0.85
N ILE A 64 1.20 5.33 -0.13
CA ILE A 64 -0.18 5.04 -0.53
C ILE A 64 -0.98 6.35 -0.61
N ALA A 65 -0.95 7.17 0.45
CA ALA A 65 -1.64 8.46 0.47
C ALA A 65 -1.19 9.38 -0.68
N ASN A 66 0.12 9.50 -0.91
CA ASN A 66 0.66 10.31 -2.00
C ASN A 66 0.20 9.79 -3.36
N ARG A 67 0.31 8.47 -3.60
CA ARG A 67 -0.05 7.86 -4.88
C ARG A 67 -1.54 7.96 -5.20
N PHE A 68 -2.40 7.92 -4.19
CA PHE A 68 -3.86 7.97 -4.37
C PHE A 68 -4.49 9.33 -4.05
N SER A 69 -3.70 10.37 -3.83
CA SER A 69 -4.20 11.73 -3.54
C SER A 69 -4.71 12.48 -4.78
N ASP A 70 -4.19 12.18 -5.97
CA ASP A 70 -4.56 12.84 -7.23
C ASP A 70 -5.69 12.08 -7.95
N TYR A 71 -6.93 12.38 -7.56
CA TYR A 71 -8.12 11.72 -8.10
C TYR A 71 -8.24 11.75 -9.63
N LYS A 72 -7.70 12.78 -10.31
CA LYS A 72 -7.77 12.87 -11.78
C LYS A 72 -6.91 11.81 -12.47
N LYS A 73 -5.79 11.46 -11.84
CA LYS A 73 -4.92 10.36 -12.30
C LYS A 73 -5.49 8.99 -11.96
N LEU A 74 -6.61 8.90 -11.23
CA LEU A 74 -7.18 7.63 -10.78
C LEU A 74 -8.48 7.24 -11.50
N GLU A 75 -8.95 8.04 -12.47
CA GLU A 75 -10.16 7.72 -13.23
C GLU A 75 -10.05 6.35 -13.92
N PHE A 76 -8.83 5.97 -14.34
CA PHE A 76 -8.57 4.65 -14.91
C PHE A 76 -8.88 3.49 -13.95
N LEU A 77 -8.84 3.69 -12.64
CA LEU A 77 -9.20 2.64 -11.68
C LEU A 77 -10.67 2.23 -11.82
N ALA A 78 -11.53 3.09 -12.37
CA ALA A 78 -12.89 2.70 -12.70
C ALA A 78 -12.94 1.47 -13.62
N LEU A 79 -11.95 1.27 -14.50
CA LEU A 79 -11.83 0.11 -15.40
C LEU A 79 -11.65 -1.22 -14.65
N LEU A 80 -11.24 -1.18 -13.37
CA LEU A 80 -11.03 -2.37 -12.55
C LEU A 80 -12.29 -2.76 -11.75
N ASP A 81 -13.41 -2.06 -11.93
CA ASP A 81 -14.67 -2.37 -11.27
C ASP A 81 -15.39 -3.52 -11.99
N PRO A 82 -15.43 -4.74 -11.41
CA PRO A 82 -16.01 -5.91 -12.08
C PRO A 82 -17.50 -5.76 -12.34
N GLN A 83 -18.20 -4.90 -11.57
CA GLN A 83 -19.62 -4.66 -11.74
C GLN A 83 -19.93 -3.90 -13.04
N GLN A 84 -18.93 -3.20 -13.59
CA GLN A 84 -19.07 -2.40 -14.80
C GLN A 84 -18.69 -3.17 -16.08
N PHE A 85 -18.13 -4.37 -15.96
CA PHE A 85 -17.63 -5.13 -17.11
C PHE A 85 -18.72 -5.46 -18.12
N GLY A 86 -19.94 -5.76 -17.65
CA GLY A 86 -21.09 -5.99 -18.53
C GLY A 86 -21.49 -4.74 -19.33
N GLN A 87 -21.25 -3.53 -18.79
CA GLN A 87 -21.55 -2.28 -19.48
C GLN A 87 -20.47 -1.95 -20.52
N TYR A 88 -19.22 -2.36 -20.29
CA TYR A 88 -18.09 -2.08 -21.18
C TYR A 88 -18.22 -2.72 -22.56
N CYS A 89 -18.94 -3.84 -22.66
CA CYS A 89 -19.25 -4.46 -23.96
C CYS A 89 -20.11 -3.57 -24.86
N ASN A 90 -20.94 -2.70 -24.26
CA ASN A 90 -21.86 -1.82 -24.98
C ASN A 90 -21.34 -0.38 -25.07
N TYR A 91 -20.73 0.12 -24.00
CA TYR A 91 -20.17 1.46 -23.92
C TYR A 91 -18.86 1.42 -23.12
N PHE A 92 -17.74 1.45 -23.83
CA PHE A 92 -16.44 1.44 -23.20
C PHE A 92 -16.04 2.85 -22.72
N PRO A 93 -15.59 3.02 -21.46
CA PRO A 93 -15.24 4.33 -20.92
C PRO A 93 -13.86 4.79 -21.40
N THR A 94 -13.81 5.34 -22.61
CA THR A 94 -12.57 5.84 -23.25
C THR A 94 -11.82 6.89 -22.41
N ALA A 95 -12.55 7.73 -21.66
CA ALA A 95 -11.95 8.71 -20.76
C ALA A 95 -11.08 8.06 -19.67
N ALA A 96 -11.54 6.94 -19.10
CA ALA A 96 -10.78 6.19 -18.10
C ALA A 96 -9.54 5.52 -18.71
N LEU A 97 -9.60 5.08 -19.97
CA LEU A 97 -8.43 4.59 -20.70
C LEU A 97 -7.43 5.71 -21.01
N ASN A 98 -7.88 6.88 -21.41
CA ASN A 98 -7.01 8.04 -21.64
C ASN A 98 -6.30 8.45 -20.33
N SER A 99 -7.03 8.45 -19.21
CA SER A 99 -6.44 8.66 -17.87
C SER A 99 -5.34 7.64 -17.55
N LEU A 100 -5.48 6.39 -17.99
CA LEU A 100 -4.43 5.37 -17.85
C LEU A 100 -3.18 5.75 -18.65
N MET A 101 -3.37 6.13 -19.92
CA MET A 101 -2.28 6.50 -20.83
C MET A 101 -1.55 7.77 -20.38
N GLU A 102 -2.24 8.73 -19.79
CA GLU A 102 -1.64 9.94 -19.22
C GLU A 102 -0.89 9.66 -17.91
N SER A 103 -1.39 8.72 -17.11
CA SER A 103 -0.79 8.36 -15.82
C SER A 103 0.41 7.42 -15.95
N TYR A 104 0.38 6.57 -16.97
CA TYR A 104 1.47 5.67 -17.36
C TYR A 104 1.70 5.82 -18.87
N PRO A 105 2.32 6.94 -19.30
CA PRO A 105 2.73 7.03 -20.68
C PRO A 105 3.66 5.85 -20.94
N MET A 106 3.31 5.04 -21.94
CA MET A 106 4.17 3.96 -22.42
C MET A 106 5.52 4.61 -22.70
N ALA A 107 6.50 4.38 -21.81
CA ALA A 107 7.87 4.78 -22.08
C ALA A 107 8.23 4.11 -23.41
N ASP A 108 8.63 4.91 -24.39
CA ASP A 108 8.97 4.50 -25.74
C ASP A 108 9.70 3.14 -25.72
N ILE A 109 9.06 2.11 -26.29
CA ILE A 109 9.68 0.84 -26.65
C ILE A 109 10.31 1.00 -28.02
#